data_AF-A0A0P1I504-F1
#
_entry.id   AF-A0A0P1I504-F1
#
_cell.length_a   1.000
_cell.length_b   1.000
_cell.length_c   1.000
_cell.angle_alpha   90.00
_cell.angle_beta   90.00
_cell.angle_gamma   90.00
#
_symmetry.space_group_name_H-M   'P 1'
#
loop_
_entity.id
_entity.type
_entity.pdbx_description
1 polymer ?
#
loop_
_entity_poly.entity_id
_entity_poly.type
_entity_poly.pdbx_seq_one_letter_code
_entity_poly.pdbx_strand_id
1 'polypeptide(L)'
;MMDGSKVSQDGAGALEKHLMALRSRFLGTLVEKEQTLEDAISSLAAYGQDRQIMSKVYYVAHNLVGIAPMHRLNSLAEAARLTEVLLAKAIFPPHEVVELDDVLIAIDDLVEEIRTNLETHLDG
;
A
#
# COMPACT_ATOMS: atom_id res chain seq x y z
N MET A 1 -48.99 7.14 -20.73
CA MET A 1 -47.56 7.47 -20.62
C MET A 1 -47.26 7.63 -19.14
N MET A 2 -46.74 6.60 -18.49
CA MET A 2 -46.31 6.68 -17.08
C MET A 2 -44.80 6.84 -17.05
N ASP A 3 -44.39 7.87 -16.33
CA ASP A 3 -43.04 8.39 -16.14
C ASP A 3 -42.13 7.33 -15.51
N GLY A 4 -41.12 6.90 -16.28
CA GLY A 4 -40.09 5.95 -15.87
C GLY A 4 -38.87 6.59 -15.19
N SER A 5 -38.94 7.86 -14.76
CA SER A 5 -37.75 8.62 -14.38
C SER A 5 -37.43 8.63 -12.88
N LYS A 6 -38.11 7.81 -12.06
CA LYS A 6 -37.89 7.75 -10.59
C LYS A 6 -37.08 6.56 -10.09
N VAL A 7 -36.43 5.82 -10.99
CA VAL A 7 -35.35 4.91 -10.59
C VAL A 7 -34.03 5.64 -10.84
N SER A 8 -33.16 5.73 -9.83
CA SER A 8 -31.73 6.07 -9.95
C SER A 8 -31.26 7.51 -9.65
N GLN A 9 -31.74 8.18 -8.59
CA GLN A 9 -30.96 9.26 -7.94
C GLN A 9 -30.52 8.88 -6.52
N ASP A 10 -31.40 8.28 -5.70
CA ASP A 10 -31.07 7.90 -4.32
C ASP A 10 -30.03 6.77 -4.21
N GLY A 11 -30.03 5.83 -5.17
CA GLY A 11 -29.07 4.71 -5.20
C GLY A 11 -27.66 5.11 -5.66
N ALA A 12 -27.55 6.08 -6.57
CA ALA A 12 -26.27 6.58 -7.06
C ALA A 12 -25.52 7.36 -5.97
N GLY A 13 -26.24 8.23 -5.24
CA GLY A 13 -25.66 8.97 -4.11
C GLY A 13 -25.26 8.09 -2.92
N ALA A 14 -26.01 7.01 -2.67
CA ALA A 14 -25.65 6.04 -1.62
C ALA A 14 -24.39 5.23 -1.98
N LEU A 15 -24.28 4.77 -3.23
CA LEU A 15 -23.09 4.08 -3.72
C LEU A 15 -21.85 4.98 -3.68
N GLU A 16 -21.97 6.22 -4.16
CA GLU A 16 -20.89 7.21 -4.14
C GLU A 16 -20.39 7.47 -2.71
N LYS A 17 -21.31 7.67 -1.76
CA LYS A 17 -20.98 7.84 -0.34
C LYS A 17 -20.23 6.63 0.24
N HIS A 18 -20.62 5.41 -0.13
CA HIS A 18 -19.92 4.20 0.32
C HIS A 18 -18.52 4.08 -0.29
N LEU A 19 -18.35 4.40 -1.57
CA LEU A 19 -17.04 4.39 -2.22
C LEU A 19 -16.09 5.46 -1.63
N MET A 20 -16.61 6.65 -1.32
CA MET A 20 -15.84 7.69 -0.62
C MET A 20 -15.40 7.23 0.78
N ALA A 21 -16.30 6.60 1.55
CA ALA A 21 -15.97 6.07 2.87
C ALA A 21 -14.90 4.96 2.81
N LEU A 22 -14.98 4.07 1.81
CA LEU A 22 -13.97 3.04 1.56
C LEU A 22 -12.61 3.66 1.24
N ARG A 23 -12.59 4.69 0.37
CA ARG A 23 -11.36 5.40 0.02
C ARG A 23 -10.74 6.12 1.22
N SER A 24 -11.55 6.81 2.02
CA SER A 24 -11.08 7.50 3.23
C SER A 24 -10.47 6.51 4.24
N ARG A 25 -11.12 5.36 4.46
CA ARG A 25 -10.56 4.30 5.32
C ARG A 25 -9.24 3.78 4.79
N PHE A 26 -9.15 3.51 3.49
CA PHE A 26 -7.92 3.05 2.86
C PHE A 26 -6.77 4.07 3.03
N LEU A 27 -7.01 5.35 2.76
CA LEU A 27 -6.02 6.41 2.99
C LEU A 27 -5.58 6.47 4.46
N GLY A 28 -6.51 6.29 5.40
CA GLY A 28 -6.18 6.16 6.83
C GLY A 28 -5.21 5.00 7.12
N THR A 29 -5.38 3.86 6.46
CA THR A 29 -4.44 2.74 6.61
C THR A 29 -3.07 3.00 5.99
N LEU A 30 -2.95 3.93 5.03
CA LEU A 30 -1.64 4.26 4.44
C LEU A 30 -0.72 4.93 5.46
N VAL A 31 -1.25 5.80 6.33
CA VAL A 31 -0.47 6.44 7.41
C VAL A 31 0.11 5.39 8.37
N GLU A 32 -0.69 4.42 8.78
CA GLU A 32 -0.22 3.33 9.66
C GLU A 32 0.84 2.45 8.97
N LYS A 33 0.68 2.22 7.67
CA LYS A 33 1.64 1.46 6.86
C LYS A 33 2.94 2.22 6.66
N GLU A 34 2.89 3.52 6.40
CA GLU A 34 4.07 4.39 6.30
C GLU A 34 4.93 4.27 7.57
N GLN A 35 4.32 4.47 8.75
CA GLN A 35 5.03 4.35 10.03
C GLN A 35 5.63 2.94 10.21
N THR A 36 4.89 1.90 9.83
CA THR A 36 5.38 0.52 9.92
C THR A 36 6.62 0.29 9.05
N LEU A 37 6.67 0.90 7.85
CA LEU A 37 7.79 0.78 6.93
C LEU A 37 9.01 1.59 7.42
N GLU A 38 8.80 2.79 7.96
CA GLU A 38 9.85 3.62 8.56
C GLU A 38 10.49 2.96 9.79
N ASP A 39 9.68 2.36 10.66
CA ASP A 39 10.16 1.58 11.80
C ASP A 39 10.98 0.37 11.33
N ALA A 40 10.60 -0.23 10.19
CA ALA A 40 11.33 -1.33 9.59
C ALA A 40 12.68 -0.89 9.00
N ILE A 41 12.74 0.25 8.29
CA ILE A 41 14.00 0.85 7.81
C ILE A 41 14.94 1.05 8.99
N SER A 42 14.47 1.72 10.05
CA SER A 42 15.25 1.99 11.25
C SER A 42 15.78 0.72 11.90
N SER A 43 14.93 -0.31 12.02
CA SER A 43 15.31 -1.59 12.62
C SER A 43 16.33 -2.35 11.77
N LEU A 44 16.11 -2.42 10.45
CA LEU A 44 17.00 -3.14 9.53
C LEU A 44 18.35 -2.44 9.39
N ALA A 45 18.38 -1.10 9.38
CA ALA A 45 19.62 -0.33 9.35
C ALA A 45 20.44 -0.51 10.64
N ALA A 46 19.78 -0.60 11.80
CA ALA A 46 20.46 -0.77 13.09
C ALA A 46 20.94 -2.20 13.36
N TYR A 47 20.18 -3.20 12.94
CA TYR A 47 20.38 -4.60 13.35
C TYR A 47 20.67 -5.57 12.20
N GLY A 48 20.67 -5.08 10.96
CA GLY A 48 20.86 -5.90 9.76
C GLY A 48 19.60 -6.65 9.36
N GLN A 49 19.78 -7.69 8.53
CA GLN A 49 18.67 -8.47 8.00
C GLN A 49 17.96 -9.29 9.08
N ASP A 50 16.77 -8.82 9.49
CA ASP A 50 15.87 -9.54 10.37
C ASP A 50 14.66 -10.07 9.58
N ARG A 51 14.51 -11.40 9.54
CA ARG A 51 13.45 -12.07 8.78
C ARG A 51 12.05 -11.70 9.27
N GLN A 52 11.86 -11.48 10.55
CA GLN A 52 10.55 -11.11 11.11
C GLN A 52 10.17 -9.69 10.67
N ILE A 53 11.12 -8.75 10.68
CA ILE A 53 10.91 -7.39 10.17
C ILE A 53 10.65 -7.42 8.67
N MET A 54 11.49 -8.11 7.88
CA MET A 54 11.29 -8.28 6.43
C MET A 54 9.92 -8.90 6.12
N SER A 55 9.45 -9.85 6.93
CA SER A 55 8.12 -10.44 6.77
C SER A 55 7.00 -9.44 7.00
N LYS A 56 7.13 -8.55 8.00
CA LYS A 56 6.14 -7.47 8.23
C LYS A 56 6.07 -6.54 7.02
N VAL A 57 7.21 -6.13 6.49
CA VAL A 57 7.29 -5.30 5.28
C VAL A 57 6.66 -6.01 4.10
N TYR A 58 6.96 -7.30 3.89
CA TYR A 58 6.34 -8.11 2.84
C TYR A 58 4.81 -8.10 2.96
N TYR A 59 4.24 -8.25 4.16
CA TYR A 59 2.78 -8.20 4.34
C TYR A 59 2.17 -6.83 4.02
N VAL A 60 2.87 -5.74 4.36
CA VAL A 60 2.44 -4.39 3.99
C VAL A 60 2.43 -4.26 2.46
N ALA A 61 3.52 -4.63 1.81
CA ALA A 61 3.69 -4.59 0.36
C ALA A 61 2.62 -5.45 -0.35
N HIS A 62 2.48 -6.72 0.04
CA HIS A 62 1.47 -7.65 -0.48
C HIS A 62 0.05 -7.08 -0.38
N ASN A 63 -0.30 -6.49 0.77
CA ASN A 63 -1.59 -5.88 0.95
C ASN A 63 -1.81 -4.70 -0.03
N LEU A 64 -0.79 -3.85 -0.20
CA LEU A 64 -0.85 -2.69 -1.10
C LEU A 64 -0.96 -3.11 -2.57
N VAL A 65 -0.26 -4.15 -3.01
CA VAL A 65 -0.40 -4.72 -4.37
C VAL A 65 -1.86 -5.08 -4.68
N GLY A 66 -2.54 -5.71 -3.72
CA GLY A 66 -3.94 -6.11 -3.89
C GLY A 66 -4.94 -4.96 -3.88
N ILE A 67 -4.72 -3.95 -3.02
CA ILE A 67 -5.74 -2.93 -2.74
C ILE A 67 -5.53 -1.59 -3.46
N ALA A 68 -4.28 -1.16 -3.67
CA ALA A 68 -3.97 0.15 -4.25
C ALA A 68 -4.57 0.36 -5.67
N PRO A 69 -4.58 -0.64 -6.58
CA PRO A 69 -5.21 -0.49 -7.89
C PRO A 69 -6.72 -0.22 -7.83
N MET A 70 -7.42 -0.76 -6.81
CA MET A 70 -8.86 -0.52 -6.61
C MET A 70 -9.16 0.96 -6.29
N HIS A 71 -8.15 1.70 -5.83
CA HIS A 71 -8.20 3.13 -5.56
C HIS A 71 -7.49 3.97 -6.62
N ARG A 72 -7.12 3.37 -7.77
CA ARG A 72 -6.39 3.99 -8.88
C ARG A 72 -4.98 4.47 -8.52
N LEU A 73 -4.37 3.91 -7.48
CA LEU A 73 -3.01 4.23 -7.04
C LEU A 73 -2.02 3.24 -7.66
N ASN A 74 -1.86 3.30 -8.98
CA ASN A 74 -1.08 2.29 -9.72
C ASN A 74 0.43 2.38 -9.46
N SER A 75 0.98 3.58 -9.28
CA SER A 75 2.40 3.75 -8.94
C SER A 75 2.74 3.13 -7.59
N LEU A 76 1.89 3.38 -6.58
CA LEU A 76 1.97 2.74 -5.27
C LEU A 76 1.88 1.21 -5.36
N ALA A 77 0.97 0.69 -6.20
CA ALA A 77 0.84 -0.75 -6.41
C ALA A 77 2.11 -1.35 -7.03
N GLU A 78 2.75 -0.64 -7.97
CA GLU A 78 3.97 -1.11 -8.62
C GLU A 78 5.18 -1.08 -7.67
N ALA A 79 5.37 0.01 -6.92
CA ALA A 79 6.39 0.07 -5.88
C ALA A 79 6.20 -1.07 -4.87
N ALA A 80 4.97 -1.26 -4.38
CA ALA A 80 4.66 -2.35 -3.47
C ALA A 80 4.98 -3.74 -4.08
N ARG A 81 4.72 -3.94 -5.37
CA ARG A 81 5.03 -5.19 -6.07
C ARG A 81 6.53 -5.43 -6.15
N LEU A 82 7.32 -4.40 -6.42
CA LEU A 82 8.78 -4.50 -6.47
C LEU A 82 9.35 -4.88 -5.10
N THR A 83 8.90 -4.20 -4.04
CA THR A 83 9.28 -4.53 -2.65
C THR A 83 8.84 -5.95 -2.26
N GLU A 84 7.60 -6.34 -2.60
CA GLU A 84 7.06 -7.68 -2.34
C GLU A 84 7.92 -8.77 -2.99
N VAL A 85 8.22 -8.62 -4.28
CA VAL A 85 9.01 -9.60 -5.04
C VAL A 85 10.44 -9.70 -4.49
N LEU A 86 11.07 -8.58 -4.15
CA LEU A 86 12.41 -8.58 -3.57
C LEU A 86 12.43 -9.34 -2.23
N LEU A 87 11.48 -9.03 -1.34
CA LEU A 87 11.40 -9.67 -0.03
C LEU A 87 10.99 -11.14 -0.11
N ALA A 88 10.14 -11.51 -1.08
CA ALA A 88 9.71 -12.89 -1.30
C ALA A 88 10.91 -13.83 -1.49
N LYS A 89 11.94 -13.38 -2.22
CA LYS A 89 13.18 -14.11 -2.46
C LYS A 89 13.92 -14.45 -1.17
N ALA A 90 13.94 -13.52 -0.21
CA ALA A 90 14.59 -13.74 1.08
C ALA A 90 13.72 -14.60 2.04
N ILE A 91 12.40 -14.39 2.01
CA ILE A 91 11.48 -14.94 3.01
C ILE A 91 11.02 -16.36 2.68
N PHE A 92 10.80 -16.68 1.42
CA PHE A 92 10.23 -17.96 0.99
C PHE A 92 11.27 -18.87 0.33
N PRO A 93 11.08 -20.21 0.41
CA PRO A 93 11.95 -21.14 -0.29
C PRO A 93 11.79 -21.07 -1.83
N PRO A 94 12.88 -21.22 -2.61
CA PRO A 94 14.26 -21.28 -2.14
C PRO A 94 14.73 -19.91 -1.64
N HIS A 95 15.36 -19.88 -0.46
CA HIS A 95 15.89 -18.63 0.09
C HIS A 95 17.05 -18.13 -0.76
N GLU A 96 16.87 -16.98 -1.40
CA GLU A 96 17.92 -16.29 -2.14
C GLU A 96 18.55 -15.21 -1.25
N VAL A 97 19.84 -14.97 -1.46
CA VAL A 97 20.53 -13.85 -0.82
C VAL A 97 20.07 -12.57 -1.51
N VAL A 98 19.57 -11.62 -0.71
CA VAL A 98 19.30 -10.25 -1.13
C VAL A 98 20.26 -9.34 -0.37
N GLU A 99 20.71 -8.25 -0.97
CA GLU A 99 21.54 -7.28 -0.26
C GLU A 99 20.66 -6.40 0.65
N LEU A 100 21.16 -6.05 1.83
CA LEU A 100 20.42 -5.21 2.78
C LEU A 100 20.10 -3.84 2.18
N ASP A 101 21.04 -3.25 1.45
CA ASP A 101 20.87 -1.93 0.82
C ASP A 101 19.72 -1.95 -0.19
N ASP A 102 19.62 -3.00 -1.02
CA ASP A 102 18.52 -3.17 -1.96
C ASP A 102 17.16 -3.24 -1.24
N VAL A 103 17.12 -3.92 -0.10
CA VAL A 103 15.91 -4.01 0.74
C VAL A 103 15.55 -2.65 1.31
N LEU A 104 16.51 -1.90 1.86
CA LEU A 104 16.26 -0.57 2.42
C LEU A 104 15.76 0.40 1.35
N ILE A 105 16.39 0.43 0.17
CA ILE A 105 15.98 1.25 -0.97
C ILE A 105 14.54 0.91 -1.40
N ALA A 106 14.22 -0.38 -1.54
CA ALA A 106 12.88 -0.79 -1.94
C ALA A 106 11.79 -0.45 -0.90
N ILE A 107 12.15 -0.32 0.39
CA ILE A 107 11.22 0.12 1.43
C ILE A 107 11.06 1.64 1.38
N ASP A 108 12.16 2.37 1.19
CA ASP A 108 12.18 3.83 1.08
C ASP A 108 11.36 4.31 -0.12
N ASP A 109 11.55 3.71 -1.30
CA ASP A 109 10.77 3.98 -2.51
C ASP A 109 9.25 3.76 -2.27
N LEU A 110 8.90 2.71 -1.51
CA LEU A 110 7.51 2.41 -1.16
C LEU A 110 6.94 3.45 -0.19
N VAL A 111 7.72 3.91 0.79
CA VAL A 111 7.34 4.97 1.72
C VAL A 111 7.07 6.27 0.95
N GLU A 112 7.95 6.64 0.03
CA GLU A 112 7.78 7.86 -0.76
C GLU A 112 6.56 7.82 -1.68
N GLU A 113 6.24 6.67 -2.26
CA GLU A 113 4.99 6.49 -2.99
C GLU A 113 3.77 6.63 -2.05
N ILE A 114 3.83 6.13 -0.82
CA ILE A 114 2.75 6.34 0.16
C ILE A 114 2.58 7.83 0.45
N ARG A 115 3.66 8.55 0.75
CA ARG A 115 3.64 10.00 1.05
C ARG A 115 3.07 10.82 -0.10
N THR A 116 3.57 10.59 -1.31
CA THR A 116 3.10 11.25 -2.53
C THR A 116 1.59 11.08 -2.69
N ASN A 117 1.07 9.88 -2.42
CA ASN A 117 -0.36 9.61 -2.51
C ASN A 117 -1.16 10.20 -1.35
N LEU A 118 -0.62 10.28 -0.14
CA LEU A 118 -1.26 10.96 0.99
C LEU A 118 -1.38 12.47 0.73
N GLU A 119 -0.30 13.13 0.31
CA GLU A 119 -0.29 14.57 -0.01
C GLU A 119 -1.30 14.91 -1.10
N THR A 120 -1.29 14.15 -2.20
CA THR A 120 -2.19 14.36 -3.36
C THR A 120 -3.68 14.22 -2.99
N HIS A 121 -4.01 13.48 -1.93
CA HIS A 121 -5.40 13.14 -1.58
C HIS A 121 -5.90 13.73 -0.26
N LEU A 122 -5.02 14.32 0.56
CA LEU A 122 -5.39 15.04 1.78
C LEU A 122 -5.50 16.55 1.55
N ASP A 123 -4.84 17.09 0.53
CA ASP A 123 -4.90 18.52 0.15
C ASP A 123 -6.04 18.85 -0.84
N GLY A 124 -6.90 17.87 -1.17
CA GLY A 124 -8.00 17.97 -2.14
C GLY A 124 -9.40 18.02 -1.55
#